data_AF-A0A0L8HB72-F1
#
_entry.id   AF-A0A0L8HB72-F1
#
_cell.length_a   1.000
_cell.length_b   1.000
_cell.length_c   1.000
_cell.angle_alpha   90.00
_cell.angle_beta   90.00
_cell.angle_gamma   90.00
#
_symmetry.space_group_name_H-M   'P 1'
#
loop_
_entity.id
_entity.type
_entity.pdbx_description
1 polymer ?
#
loop_
_entity_poly.entity_id
_entity_poly.type
_entity_poly.pdbx_seq_one_letter_code
_entity_poly.pdbx_strand_id
1 'polypeptide(L)'
;MQETYAEETEVRRKADRLKRPETCEMERPDVSETRRNVKRLRTQEIRAMERPQETETRRNVNRLRTQKRFLPHISVLKKHSSIMLLRNIDTAGGHCNGTRYIVFNLQNHIIKAELANGTHAGVRMMIPRIPLTTTEDYPFLFSRKLFPLNPTFRMTSNKSQGRTLENVENYLGTPMFSQGQFYVANSRVGSGNNVHILDLDSEYKAMKGIYTDKVVY
;
A
#
# COMPACT_ATOMS: atom_id res chain seq x y z
N MET A 1 -6.38 -105.98 0.19
CA MET A 1 -5.89 -105.37 -1.08
C MET A 1 -7.03 -105.20 -2.10
N GLN A 2 -8.20 -104.67 -1.72
CA GLN A 2 -9.22 -104.24 -2.70
C GLN A 2 -9.96 -102.96 -2.32
N GLU A 3 -9.78 -102.41 -1.11
CA GLU A 3 -10.44 -101.16 -0.69
C GLU A 3 -9.63 -99.88 -1.01
N THR A 4 -8.37 -99.99 -1.43
CA THR A 4 -7.50 -98.82 -1.68
C THR A 4 -7.57 -98.25 -3.09
N TYR A 5 -8.26 -98.91 -4.03
CA TYR A 5 -8.34 -98.45 -5.43
C TYR A 5 -9.58 -97.61 -5.77
N ALA A 6 -10.60 -97.60 -4.91
CA ALA A 6 -11.83 -96.84 -5.15
C ALA A 6 -11.72 -95.36 -4.72
N GLU A 7 -10.96 -95.08 -3.65
CA GLU A 7 -10.82 -93.72 -3.11
C GLU A 7 -9.93 -92.80 -3.97
N GLU A 8 -8.88 -93.33 -4.62
CA GLU A 8 -7.99 -92.53 -5.47
C GLU A 8 -8.69 -91.97 -6.73
N THR A 9 -9.66 -92.72 -7.27
CA THR A 9 -10.45 -92.28 -8.44
C THR A 9 -11.43 -91.16 -8.11
N GLU A 10 -11.93 -91.09 -6.88
CA GLU A 10 -12.88 -90.06 -6.45
C GLU A 10 -12.16 -88.75 -6.08
N VAL A 11 -10.95 -88.84 -5.53
CA VAL A 11 -10.07 -87.69 -5.27
C VAL A 11 -9.62 -87.04 -6.58
N ARG A 12 -9.28 -87.82 -7.62
CA ARG A 12 -8.93 -87.28 -8.95
C ARG A 12 -10.10 -86.57 -9.64
N ARG A 13 -11.33 -87.10 -9.53
CA ARG A 13 -12.53 -86.45 -10.10
C ARG A 13 -12.92 -85.15 -9.40
N LYS A 14 -12.59 -84.99 -8.12
CA LYS A 14 -12.76 -83.71 -7.39
C LYS A 14 -11.65 -82.70 -7.68
N ALA A 15 -10.42 -83.15 -7.95
CA ALA A 15 -9.30 -82.29 -8.30
C ALA A 15 -9.48 -81.60 -9.67
N ASP A 16 -10.09 -82.28 -10.64
CA ASP A 16 -10.34 -81.71 -11.98
C ASP A 16 -11.52 -80.72 -12.05
N ARG A 17 -12.26 -80.52 -10.94
CA ARG A 17 -13.40 -79.59 -10.86
C ARG A 17 -13.10 -78.32 -10.05
N LEU A 18 -11.83 -77.99 -9.81
CA LEU A 18 -11.43 -76.67 -9.33
C LEU A 18 -11.14 -75.76 -10.53
N LYS A 19 -12.10 -74.87 -10.83
CA LYS A 19 -12.00 -73.82 -11.85
C LYS A 19 -10.66 -73.08 -11.70
N ARG A 20 -9.96 -72.89 -12.82
CA ARG A 20 -8.83 -71.94 -12.91
C ARG A 20 -9.27 -70.61 -12.30
N PRO A 21 -8.58 -70.05 -11.30
CA PRO A 21 -8.83 -68.68 -10.91
C PRO A 21 -8.38 -67.80 -12.08
N GLU A 22 -9.27 -66.89 -12.51
CA GLU A 22 -8.90 -65.81 -13.42
C GLU A 22 -7.66 -65.12 -12.84
N THR A 23 -6.61 -65.00 -13.65
CA THR A 23 -5.44 -64.21 -13.28
C THR A 23 -5.89 -62.78 -13.09
N CYS A 24 -5.96 -62.34 -11.83
CA CYS A 24 -6.12 -60.93 -11.50
C CYS A 24 -4.84 -60.21 -11.92
N GLU A 25 -4.85 -59.57 -13.08
CA GLU A 25 -3.80 -58.64 -13.47
C GLU A 25 -3.79 -57.50 -12.44
N MET A 26 -2.85 -57.54 -11.50
CA MET A 26 -2.57 -56.35 -10.70
C MET A 26 -1.94 -55.31 -11.62
N GLU A 27 -2.71 -54.33 -12.07
CA GLU A 27 -2.21 -53.16 -12.78
C GLU A 27 -1.05 -52.56 -11.98
N ARG A 28 0.15 -52.55 -12.57
CA ARG A 28 1.33 -51.96 -11.92
C ARG A 28 1.06 -50.46 -11.78
N PRO A 29 1.18 -49.87 -10.58
CA PRO A 29 0.90 -48.45 -10.41
C PRO A 29 1.85 -47.64 -11.30
N ASP A 30 1.29 -46.76 -12.14
CA ASP A 30 2.07 -45.94 -13.05
C ASP A 30 3.00 -45.02 -12.23
N VAL A 31 4.28 -45.34 -12.26
CA VAL A 31 5.34 -44.58 -11.58
C VAL A 31 5.39 -43.15 -12.11
N SER A 32 4.95 -42.90 -13.34
CA SER A 32 4.91 -41.57 -13.96
C SER A 32 3.82 -40.69 -13.33
N GLU A 33 2.63 -41.25 -13.11
CA GLU A 33 1.50 -40.57 -12.50
C GLU A 33 1.73 -40.35 -11.00
N THR A 34 2.31 -41.34 -10.33
CA THR A 34 2.70 -41.25 -8.92
C THR A 34 3.73 -40.14 -8.71
N ARG A 35 4.74 -40.02 -9.60
CA ARG A 35 5.73 -38.93 -9.56
C ARG A 35 5.11 -37.56 -9.84
N ARG A 36 4.15 -37.45 -10.76
CA ARG A 36 3.42 -36.20 -11.01
C ARG A 36 2.62 -35.78 -9.78
N ASN A 37 1.95 -36.71 -9.13
CA ASN A 37 1.15 -36.45 -7.93
C ASN A 37 2.03 -35.99 -6.75
N VAL A 38 3.17 -36.65 -6.52
CA VAL A 38 4.14 -36.20 -5.49
C VAL A 38 4.70 -34.81 -5.80
N LYS A 39 4.99 -34.51 -7.07
CA LYS A 39 5.47 -33.19 -7.48
C LYS A 39 4.40 -32.11 -7.30
N ARG A 40 3.13 -32.45 -7.57
CA ARG A 40 1.97 -31.56 -7.35
C ARG A 40 1.75 -31.27 -5.87
N LEU A 41 1.81 -32.30 -5.02
CA LEU A 41 1.66 -32.18 -3.56
C LEU A 41 2.79 -31.33 -2.96
N ARG A 42 4.05 -31.59 -3.33
CA ARG A 42 5.19 -30.74 -2.91
C ARG A 42 5.05 -29.28 -3.37
N THR A 43 4.57 -29.06 -4.60
CA THR A 43 4.34 -27.70 -5.11
C THR A 43 3.16 -27.01 -4.40
N GLN A 44 2.14 -27.76 -3.98
CA GLN A 44 1.02 -27.27 -3.18
C GLN A 44 1.46 -26.94 -1.74
N GLU A 45 2.29 -27.78 -1.12
CA GLU A 45 2.84 -27.55 0.23
C GLU A 45 3.79 -26.34 0.27
N ILE A 46 4.65 -26.18 -0.73
CA ILE A 46 5.54 -25.00 -0.85
C ILE A 46 4.71 -23.71 -1.03
N ARG A 47 3.65 -23.75 -1.85
CA ARG A 47 2.72 -22.61 -2.03
C ARG A 47 1.87 -22.30 -0.80
N ALA A 48 1.65 -23.28 0.08
CA ALA A 48 0.91 -23.11 1.33
C ALA A 48 1.80 -22.56 2.46
N MET A 49 3.10 -22.88 2.47
CA MET A 49 4.05 -22.38 3.47
C MET A 49 4.55 -20.95 3.21
N GLU A 50 4.58 -20.47 1.96
CA GLU A 50 5.14 -19.14 1.64
C GLU A 50 4.27 -17.92 1.98
N ARG A 51 3.02 -18.03 2.49
CA ARG A 51 2.14 -16.83 2.61
C ARG A 51 1.17 -16.75 3.81
N PRO A 52 1.64 -16.88 5.06
CA PRO A 52 1.01 -16.16 6.17
C PRO A 52 1.88 -14.98 6.66
N GLN A 53 3.17 -15.21 6.92
CA GLN A 53 4.03 -14.22 7.57
C GLN A 53 4.38 -13.03 6.68
N GLU A 54 4.60 -13.24 5.37
CA GLU A 54 4.91 -12.14 4.45
C GLU A 54 3.69 -11.24 4.19
N THR A 55 2.48 -11.82 4.14
CA THR A 55 1.21 -11.10 4.05
C THR A 55 0.85 -10.35 5.32
N GLU A 56 1.17 -10.91 6.49
CA GLU A 56 0.93 -10.28 7.79
C GLU A 56 1.92 -9.14 8.04
N THR A 57 3.19 -9.33 7.67
CA THR A 57 4.22 -8.28 7.70
C THR A 57 3.85 -7.14 6.74
N ARG A 58 3.39 -7.45 5.53
CA ARG A 58 2.89 -6.43 4.57
C ARG A 58 1.62 -5.72 5.08
N ARG A 59 0.68 -6.44 5.69
CA ARG A 59 -0.54 -5.86 6.31
C ARG A 59 -0.18 -4.95 7.47
N ASN A 60 0.76 -5.34 8.32
CA ASN A 60 1.21 -4.57 9.48
C ASN A 60 1.99 -3.31 9.05
N VAL A 61 2.85 -3.41 8.03
CA VAL A 61 3.53 -2.23 7.43
C VAL A 61 2.51 -1.26 6.84
N ASN A 62 1.46 -1.76 6.19
CA ASN A 62 0.38 -0.89 5.67
C ASN A 62 -0.50 -0.31 6.78
N ARG A 63 -0.64 -0.97 7.93
CA ARG A 63 -1.34 -0.44 9.13
C ARG A 63 -0.55 0.69 9.80
N LEU A 64 0.78 0.59 9.81
CA LEU A 64 1.69 1.65 10.26
C LEU A 64 1.70 2.86 9.31
N ARG A 65 1.35 2.68 8.03
CA ARG A 65 1.20 3.79 7.07
C ARG A 65 -0.02 4.67 7.36
N THR A 66 -1.04 4.14 8.04
CA THR A 66 -2.28 4.83 8.41
C THR A 66 -2.29 5.37 9.83
N GLN A 67 -1.23 5.14 10.62
CA GLN A 67 -1.12 5.79 11.92
C GLN A 67 -0.88 7.28 11.75
N LYS A 68 -1.80 8.08 12.27
CA LYS A 68 -1.84 9.55 12.21
C LYS A 68 -0.55 10.26 12.71
N ARG A 69 0.34 9.52 13.39
CA ARG A 69 1.61 10.00 13.96
C ARG A 69 2.86 9.67 13.14
N PHE A 70 2.79 8.78 12.15
CA PHE A 70 3.96 8.42 11.34
C PHE A 70 3.89 8.97 9.93
N LEU A 71 4.95 9.67 9.55
CA LEU A 71 5.15 10.08 8.17
C LEU A 71 5.34 8.86 7.27
N PRO A 72 4.90 8.95 5.99
CA PRO A 72 5.00 7.85 5.06
C PRO A 72 6.42 7.27 5.03
N HIS A 73 6.50 5.94 4.86
CA HIS A 73 7.80 5.27 4.88
C HIS A 73 8.77 5.80 3.83
N ILE A 74 8.23 6.20 2.70
CA ILE A 74 8.99 6.66 1.56
C ILE A 74 8.50 8.06 1.24
N SER A 75 9.42 9.03 1.27
CA SER A 75 9.17 10.40 0.84
C SER A 75 9.94 10.64 -0.45
N VAL A 76 9.22 10.78 -1.56
CA VAL A 76 9.81 11.12 -2.85
C VAL A 76 9.79 12.64 -2.97
N LEU A 77 10.98 13.24 -3.07
CA LEU A 77 11.16 14.68 -3.19
C LEU A 77 11.90 14.99 -4.48
N LYS A 78 11.66 16.19 -5.02
CA LYS A 78 12.38 16.71 -6.19
C LYS A 78 13.03 18.03 -5.83
N LYS A 79 14.12 18.36 -6.53
CA LYS A 79 14.69 19.70 -6.48
C LYS A 79 13.60 20.71 -6.89
N HIS A 80 13.59 21.86 -6.24
CA HIS A 80 12.62 22.94 -6.40
C HIS A 80 11.17 22.62 -5.95
N SER A 81 10.92 21.47 -5.31
CA SER A 81 9.61 21.19 -4.72
C SER A 81 9.41 21.96 -3.41
N SER A 82 8.16 22.39 -3.13
CA SER A 82 7.80 22.95 -1.83
C SER A 82 7.60 21.86 -0.79
N ILE A 83 8.14 22.08 0.40
CA ILE A 83 8.02 21.20 1.57
C ILE A 83 7.60 22.03 2.80
N MET A 84 6.99 21.38 3.78
CA MET A 84 6.62 21.97 5.07
C MET A 84 7.26 21.17 6.20
N LEU A 85 7.81 21.89 7.17
CA LEU A 85 8.37 21.30 8.38
C LEU A 85 7.26 20.85 9.32
N LEU A 86 7.42 19.71 9.97
CA LEU A 86 6.41 19.09 10.83
C LEU A 86 6.74 19.13 12.31
N ARG A 87 7.95 19.56 12.66
CA ARG A 87 8.41 19.72 14.04
C ARG A 87 9.21 20.99 14.18
N ASN A 88 9.23 21.52 15.39
CA ASN A 88 10.10 22.65 15.71
C ASN A 88 11.55 22.16 15.72
N ILE A 89 12.42 22.83 14.97
CA ILE A 89 13.87 22.63 15.00
C ILE A 89 14.51 23.79 15.76
N ASP A 90 14.19 25.01 15.33
CA ASP A 90 14.65 26.24 15.95
C ASP A 90 13.54 27.29 15.88
N THR A 91 12.84 27.47 17.00
CA THR A 91 11.74 28.42 17.10
C THR A 91 12.23 29.87 17.02
N ALA A 92 13.44 30.16 17.50
CA ALA A 92 14.00 31.51 17.49
C ALA A 92 14.35 31.96 16.06
N GLY A 93 14.87 31.05 15.23
CA GLY A 93 15.12 31.27 13.80
C GLY A 93 13.90 31.14 12.87
N GLY A 94 12.69 30.93 13.42
CA GLY A 94 11.46 30.76 12.61
C GLY A 94 11.33 29.38 11.94
N HIS A 95 12.16 28.41 12.33
CA HIS A 95 12.16 27.04 11.84
C HIS A 95 11.23 26.15 12.68
N CYS A 96 9.93 26.47 12.64
CA CYS A 96 8.89 25.82 13.41
C CYS A 96 7.97 24.92 12.55
N ASN A 97 7.09 24.18 13.20
CA ASN A 97 6.06 23.38 12.53
C ASN A 97 5.16 24.27 11.66
N GLY A 98 4.95 23.89 10.42
CA GLY A 98 4.17 24.66 9.44
C GLY A 98 5.03 25.55 8.55
N THR A 99 6.29 25.80 8.89
CA THR A 99 7.20 26.59 8.07
C THR A 99 7.43 25.93 6.72
N ARG A 100 7.28 26.69 5.63
CA ARG A 100 7.41 26.22 4.25
C ARG A 100 8.78 26.55 3.68
N TYR A 101 9.34 25.60 2.96
CA TYR A 101 10.61 25.74 2.26
C TYR A 101 10.49 25.31 0.80
N ILE A 102 11.43 25.79 -0.01
CA ILE A 102 11.68 25.31 -1.37
C ILE A 102 12.97 24.49 -1.34
N VAL A 103 12.91 23.25 -1.82
CA VAL A 103 14.08 22.37 -1.86
C VAL A 103 15.08 22.90 -2.87
N PHE A 104 16.30 23.23 -2.44
CA PHE A 104 17.38 23.65 -3.33
C PHE A 104 18.31 22.49 -3.69
N ASN A 105 18.60 21.56 -2.76
CA ASN A 105 19.43 20.40 -3.04
C ASN A 105 19.08 19.21 -2.13
N LEU A 106 19.23 18.00 -2.64
CA LEU A 106 18.92 16.75 -1.95
C LEU A 106 20.20 15.91 -1.81
N GLN A 107 20.54 15.55 -0.57
CA GLN A 107 21.63 14.64 -0.24
C GLN A 107 21.07 13.43 0.55
N ASN A 108 21.86 12.37 0.71
CA ASN A 108 21.40 11.13 1.33
C ASN A 108 20.79 11.32 2.73
N HIS A 109 21.36 12.22 3.53
CA HIS A 109 20.98 12.43 4.94
C HIS A 109 20.59 13.87 5.29
N ILE A 110 20.71 14.79 4.34
CA ILE A 110 20.48 16.22 4.54
C ILE A 110 19.69 16.76 3.36
N ILE A 111 18.69 17.59 3.65
CA ILE A 111 18.00 18.37 2.64
C ILE A 111 18.38 19.82 2.81
N LYS A 112 18.86 20.45 1.74
CA LYS A 112 19.13 21.88 1.71
C LYS A 112 17.91 22.57 1.14
N ALA A 113 17.27 23.40 1.93
CA ALA A 113 16.05 24.08 1.56
C ALA A 113 16.11 25.56 1.95
N GLU A 114 15.37 26.38 1.24
CA GLU A 114 15.31 27.82 1.42
C GLU A 114 13.92 28.22 1.91
N LEU A 115 13.84 29.15 2.84
CA LEU A 115 12.56 29.60 3.39
C LEU A 115 11.73 30.25 2.29
N ALA A 116 10.52 29.73 2.08
CA ALA A 116 9.68 30.16 0.96
C ALA A 116 9.08 31.56 1.19
N ASN A 117 8.63 31.83 2.42
CA ASN A 117 7.84 33.02 2.76
C ASN A 117 8.20 33.51 4.17
N GLY A 118 7.85 34.76 4.48
CA GLY A 118 7.98 35.37 5.82
C GLY A 118 9.12 36.38 5.93
N THR A 119 9.37 36.87 7.15
CA THR A 119 10.42 37.86 7.45
C THR A 119 11.83 37.34 7.14
N HIS A 120 12.01 36.01 7.15
CA HIS A 120 13.28 35.34 6.89
C HIS A 120 13.29 34.63 5.53
N ALA A 121 12.46 35.07 4.57
CA ALA A 121 12.46 34.50 3.21
C ALA A 121 13.87 34.55 2.60
N GLY A 122 14.26 33.48 1.90
CA GLY A 122 15.62 33.37 1.34
C GLY A 122 16.66 32.78 2.29
N VAL A 123 16.38 32.64 3.59
CA VAL A 123 17.29 31.98 4.54
C VAL A 123 17.38 30.49 4.23
N ARG A 124 18.61 29.99 4.14
CA ARG A 124 18.90 28.58 3.84
C ARG A 124 19.03 27.76 5.13
N MET A 125 18.38 26.61 5.13
CA MET A 125 18.44 25.64 6.21
C MET A 125 18.88 24.27 5.70
N MET A 126 19.68 23.58 6.51
CA MET A 126 19.97 22.16 6.34
C MET A 126 19.07 21.35 7.26
N ILE A 127 18.17 20.56 6.69
CA ILE A 127 17.21 19.74 7.44
C ILE A 127 17.79 18.32 7.53
N PRO A 128 18.20 17.85 8.72
CA PRO A 128 18.67 16.49 8.93
C PRO A 128 17.52 15.50 9.14
N ARG A 129 17.83 14.20 9.08
CA ARG A 129 16.90 13.17 9.58
C ARG A 129 16.89 13.17 11.11
N ILE A 130 15.72 13.25 11.70
CA ILE A 130 15.54 13.23 13.16
C ILE A 130 14.86 11.91 13.55
N PRO A 131 15.31 11.22 14.62
CA PRO A 131 14.58 10.08 15.15
C PRO A 131 13.18 10.50 15.64
N LEU A 132 12.19 9.72 15.28
CA LEU A 132 10.82 9.75 15.80
C LEU A 132 10.61 8.46 16.56
N THR A 133 10.46 8.59 17.88
CA THR A 133 10.21 7.47 18.78
C THR A 133 8.73 7.47 19.17
N THR A 134 8.06 6.32 19.05
CA THR A 134 6.67 6.18 19.53
C THR A 134 6.67 6.07 21.05
N THR A 135 5.75 6.77 21.71
CA THR A 135 5.44 6.63 23.13
C THR A 135 4.09 5.91 23.37
N GLU A 136 3.63 5.12 22.39
CA GLU A 136 2.41 4.30 22.53
C GLU A 136 2.71 3.02 23.30
N ASP A 137 1.66 2.39 23.86
CA ASP A 137 1.67 1.15 24.65
C ASP A 137 2.03 -0.10 23.81
N TYR A 138 3.06 0.00 22.97
CA TYR A 138 3.64 -1.16 22.32
C TYR A 138 4.57 -1.87 23.30
N PRO A 139 4.64 -3.21 23.24
CA PRO A 139 5.55 -3.99 24.11
C PRO A 139 7.04 -3.74 23.79
N PHE A 140 7.35 -2.89 22.81
CA PHE A 140 8.70 -2.50 22.44
C PHE A 140 8.75 -1.03 22.02
N LEU A 141 9.91 -0.41 22.23
CA LEU A 141 10.18 0.95 21.76
C LEU A 141 10.50 0.93 20.26
N PHE A 142 9.69 1.63 19.47
CA PHE A 142 9.94 1.80 18.04
C PHE A 142 10.49 3.20 17.77
N SER A 143 11.67 3.30 17.14
CA SER A 143 12.24 4.57 16.70
C SER A 143 12.65 4.53 15.24
N ARG A 144 12.32 5.59 14.49
CA ARG A 144 12.62 5.69 13.07
C ARG A 144 13.23 7.04 12.71
N LYS A 145 14.38 7.04 12.05
CA LYS A 145 15.03 8.26 11.55
C LYS A 145 14.38 8.70 10.24
N LEU A 146 13.71 9.85 10.27
CA LEU A 146 12.97 10.39 9.14
C LEU A 146 13.26 11.88 8.99
N PHE A 147 13.06 12.41 7.79
CA PHE A 147 12.99 13.86 7.65
C PHE A 147 11.67 14.35 8.24
N PRO A 148 11.68 15.36 9.13
CA PRO A 148 10.48 15.87 9.79
C PRO A 148 9.71 16.82 8.86
N LEU A 149 9.36 16.39 7.66
CA LEU A 149 8.75 17.23 6.63
C LEU A 149 7.64 16.51 5.88
N ASN A 150 6.76 17.31 5.27
CA ASN A 150 5.75 16.85 4.32
C ASN A 150 5.95 17.59 2.99
N PRO A 151 5.99 16.93 1.82
CA PRO A 151 5.85 17.62 0.54
C PRO A 151 4.54 18.40 0.49
N THR A 152 4.62 19.69 0.19
CA THR A 152 3.47 20.61 0.12
C THR A 152 3.32 21.20 -1.26
N PHE A 153 3.05 20.32 -2.23
CA PHE A 153 2.60 20.77 -3.56
C PHE A 153 1.10 21.12 -3.56
N ARG A 154 0.31 20.44 -2.74
CA ARG A 154 -1.14 20.62 -2.63
C ARG A 154 -1.51 20.85 -1.17
N MET A 155 -2.46 21.73 -0.94
CA MET A 155 -3.07 21.92 0.38
C MET A 155 -4.56 21.61 0.27
N THR A 156 -5.14 21.09 1.34
CA THR A 156 -6.59 20.89 1.41
C THR A 156 -7.29 22.23 1.62
N SER A 157 -8.55 22.35 1.19
CA SER A 157 -9.34 23.58 1.36
C SER A 157 -9.42 24.02 2.82
N ASN A 158 -9.52 23.07 3.77
CA ASN A 158 -9.50 23.41 5.20
C ASN A 158 -8.17 24.04 5.64
N LYS A 159 -7.05 23.67 5.01
CA LYS A 159 -5.72 24.24 5.31
C LYS A 159 -5.46 25.55 4.58
N SER A 160 -6.23 25.88 3.54
CA SER A 160 -6.17 27.20 2.90
C SER A 160 -7.06 28.24 3.59
N GLN A 161 -7.96 27.83 4.49
CA GLN A 161 -8.84 28.75 5.22
C GLN A 161 -8.05 29.84 5.96
N GLY A 162 -8.45 31.10 5.77
CA GLY A 162 -7.77 32.25 6.37
C GLY A 162 -6.49 32.69 5.65
N ARG A 163 -6.16 32.11 4.50
CA ARG A 163 -5.00 32.50 3.69
C ARG A 163 -5.43 32.99 2.31
N THR A 164 -4.93 34.17 1.91
CA THR A 164 -5.06 34.68 0.55
C THR A 164 -3.95 34.10 -0.34
N LEU A 165 -4.30 33.71 -1.56
CA LEU A 165 -3.43 33.11 -2.57
C LEU A 165 -3.54 33.92 -3.87
N GLU A 166 -2.44 34.05 -4.59
CA GLU A 166 -2.41 34.77 -5.86
C GLU A 166 -3.07 33.98 -6.98
N ASN A 167 -2.74 32.67 -7.05
CA ASN A 167 -3.29 31.70 -8.00
C ASN A 167 -3.66 30.42 -7.26
N VAL A 168 -4.78 29.80 -7.65
CA VAL A 168 -5.23 28.51 -7.12
C VAL A 168 -5.63 27.61 -8.26
N GLU A 169 -5.13 26.37 -8.20
CA GLU A 169 -5.62 25.26 -9.02
C GLU A 169 -6.38 24.28 -8.12
N ASN A 170 -7.69 24.16 -8.34
CA ASN A 170 -8.56 23.24 -7.64
C ASN A 170 -8.58 21.90 -8.37
N TYR A 171 -8.08 20.86 -7.70
CA TYR A 171 -8.11 19.50 -8.21
C TYR A 171 -9.38 18.77 -7.74
N LEU A 172 -10.27 18.46 -8.68
CA LEU A 172 -11.56 17.80 -8.46
C LEU A 172 -11.53 16.33 -8.91
N GLY A 173 -10.62 15.51 -8.38
CA GLY A 173 -10.61 14.07 -8.70
C GLY A 173 -11.80 13.28 -8.12
N THR A 174 -12.53 13.87 -7.17
CA THR A 174 -13.77 13.36 -6.58
C THR A 174 -14.68 14.54 -6.27
N PRO A 175 -16.02 14.38 -6.30
CA PRO A 175 -16.94 15.44 -5.94
C PRO A 175 -16.69 15.94 -4.50
N MET A 176 -16.93 17.24 -4.28
CA MET A 176 -16.68 17.90 -3.00
C MET A 176 -17.50 17.25 -1.87
N PHE A 177 -16.87 16.99 -0.72
CA PHE A 177 -17.48 16.18 0.33
C PHE A 177 -18.51 16.94 1.15
N SER A 178 -18.25 18.22 1.45
CA SER A 178 -19.12 19.05 2.31
C SER A 178 -19.51 20.37 1.65
N GLN A 179 -20.64 20.91 2.12
CA GLN A 179 -21.15 22.21 1.70
C GLN A 179 -20.13 23.32 1.96
N GLY A 180 -20.04 24.28 1.03
CA GLY A 180 -19.16 25.44 1.13
C GLY A 180 -17.66 25.19 0.93
N GLN A 181 -17.18 23.94 0.76
CA GLN A 181 -15.75 23.67 0.56
C GLN A 181 -15.19 24.28 -0.73
N PHE A 182 -15.97 24.24 -1.81
CA PHE A 182 -15.59 24.84 -3.08
C PHE A 182 -15.53 26.36 -2.99
N TYR A 183 -16.52 26.97 -2.32
CA TYR A 183 -16.51 28.40 -2.00
C TYR A 183 -15.29 28.78 -1.14
N VAL A 184 -15.00 27.99 -0.09
CA VAL A 184 -13.82 28.20 0.75
C VAL A 184 -12.54 28.14 -0.07
N ALA A 185 -12.43 27.26 -1.06
CA ALA A 185 -11.24 27.20 -1.91
C ALA A 185 -11.11 28.41 -2.85
N ASN A 186 -12.20 28.82 -3.52
CA ASN A 186 -12.19 29.92 -4.49
C ASN A 186 -12.08 31.30 -3.84
N SER A 187 -12.68 31.48 -2.66
CA SER A 187 -12.61 32.72 -1.87
C SER A 187 -11.18 33.07 -1.40
N ARG A 188 -10.19 32.22 -1.66
CA ARG A 188 -8.78 32.50 -1.36
C ARG A 188 -8.10 33.35 -2.42
N VAL A 189 -8.72 33.54 -3.58
CA VAL A 189 -8.15 34.29 -4.69
C VAL A 189 -8.96 35.56 -4.92
N GLY A 190 -8.26 36.68 -5.13
CA GLY A 190 -8.91 37.99 -5.33
C GLY A 190 -9.56 38.16 -6.71
N SER A 191 -9.19 37.35 -7.69
CA SER A 191 -9.68 37.41 -9.08
C SER A 191 -10.09 36.02 -9.57
N GLY A 192 -11.24 35.94 -10.24
CA GLY A 192 -11.71 34.69 -10.86
C GLY A 192 -10.78 34.16 -11.95
N ASN A 193 -10.02 35.04 -12.63
CA ASN A 193 -9.07 34.65 -13.68
C ASN A 193 -7.90 33.81 -13.16
N ASN A 194 -7.64 33.89 -11.86
CA ASN A 194 -6.54 33.21 -11.19
C ASN A 194 -7.00 31.90 -10.53
N VAL A 195 -8.25 31.48 -10.79
CA VAL A 195 -8.82 30.21 -10.36
C VAL A 195 -8.83 29.25 -11.54
N HIS A 196 -8.05 28.18 -11.42
CA HIS A 196 -8.02 27.09 -12.38
C HIS A 196 -8.68 25.85 -11.78
N ILE A 197 -9.44 25.11 -12.57
CA ILE A 197 -10.12 23.89 -12.12
C ILE A 197 -9.63 22.74 -12.99
N LEU A 198 -9.06 21.73 -12.34
CA LEU A 198 -8.64 20.49 -12.97
C LEU A 198 -9.58 19.37 -12.52
N ASP A 199 -10.44 18.94 -13.44
CA ASP A 199 -11.32 17.78 -13.29
C ASP A 199 -10.73 16.60 -14.08
N LEU A 200 -10.68 15.41 -13.48
CA LEU A 200 -10.22 14.19 -14.13
C LEU A 200 -11.46 13.35 -14.44
N ASP A 201 -12.04 13.60 -15.60
CA ASP A 201 -13.17 12.86 -16.18
C ASP A 201 -14.32 12.62 -15.20
N SER A 202 -15.17 13.63 -15.04
CA SER A 202 -16.53 13.41 -14.56
C SER A 202 -17.23 12.39 -15.48
N GLU A 203 -17.73 11.30 -14.92
CA GLU A 203 -18.60 10.32 -15.59
C GLU A 203 -19.93 10.91 -16.13
N TYR A 204 -20.07 12.25 -16.15
CA TYR A 204 -21.16 12.97 -16.80
C TYR A 204 -20.92 13.10 -18.31
N LYS A 205 -20.82 11.96 -19.01
CA LYS A 205 -20.65 11.88 -20.47
C LYS A 205 -21.77 12.51 -21.32
N ALA A 206 -22.81 13.06 -20.71
CA ALA A 206 -24.01 13.56 -21.40
C ALA A 206 -24.15 15.10 -21.44
N MET A 207 -23.31 15.86 -20.74
CA MET A 207 -23.42 17.33 -20.71
C MET A 207 -22.07 18.01 -20.94
N LYS A 208 -22.09 19.11 -21.70
CA LYS A 208 -20.89 19.89 -22.04
C LYS A 208 -20.57 20.84 -20.88
N GLY A 209 -19.70 20.43 -19.97
CA GLY A 209 -19.28 21.25 -18.82
C GLY A 209 -18.62 20.45 -17.71
N ILE A 210 -18.05 21.14 -16.72
CA ILE A 210 -17.54 20.54 -15.47
C ILE A 210 -18.67 20.57 -14.45
N TYR A 211 -19.06 19.41 -13.92
CA TYR A 211 -20.13 19.28 -12.94
C TYR A 211 -19.60 18.63 -11.66
N THR A 212 -19.89 19.26 -10.52
CA THR A 212 -19.64 18.67 -9.19
C THR A 212 -20.88 18.84 -8.33
N ASP A 213 -21.24 17.79 -7.60
CA ASP A 213 -22.29 17.85 -6.61
C ASP A 213 -21.90 18.79 -5.46
N LYS A 214 -22.92 19.32 -4.76
CA LYS A 214 -22.77 20.09 -3.51
C LYS A 214 -22.04 21.44 -3.64
N VAL A 215 -22.09 22.06 -4.81
CA VAL A 215 -21.76 23.49 -4.96
C VAL A 215 -22.97 24.31 -4.51
N VAL A 216 -23.09 24.54 -3.21
CA VAL A 216 -24.09 25.45 -2.64
C VAL A 216 -23.36 26.69 -2.13
N TYR A 217 -23.82 27.86 -2.56
CA TYR A 217 -23.38 29.18 -2.08
C TYR A 217 -23.87 29.43 -0.65
#